data_AF-A0A966WYK2-F1
#
_entry.id   AF-A0A966WYK2-F1
#
_cell.length_a   1.000
_cell.length_b   1.000
_cell.length_c   1.000
_cell.angle_alpha   90.00
_cell.angle_beta   90.00
_cell.angle_gamma   90.00
#
_symmetry.space_group_name_H-M   'P 1'
#
loop_
_entity.id
_entity.type
_entity.pdbx_description
1 polymer ?
#
loop_
_entity_poly.entity_id
_entity_poly.type
_entity_poly.pdbx_seq_one_letter_code
_entity_poly.pdbx_strand_id
1 'polypeptide(L)'
;MIRLPRGCHTATHLVALAPLEYWESFYPSRTGVNWPAAASDLHKSSAAMGIFAVERIRGRGAWWDEGRTVLHLGDRLITPEGEHPITKPFRSRHIYQRLKRLEGPCGVEPLTVQEAGVIVGIANRFRWEVPASGTLLLGWVVLAPICGALRWRPHLWLTAGAGSGKSQILDRFVAPLLGDLSLVVVGATTEAGLRQTICCDAVPVVFDEAESNEKGDQQRMQAILSLARVASSESSAEMLKGSPSGDVSRYRVRSMFLMSSIATALKQGADKSRFA
;
A
#
# COMPACT_ATOMS: atom_id res chain seq x y z
N MET A 1 5.98 14.00 4.98
CA MET A 1 4.81 14.80 4.57
C MET A 1 4.58 15.87 5.62
N ILE A 2 4.36 17.13 5.23
CA ILE A 2 4.01 18.19 6.19
C ILE A 2 2.49 18.37 6.12
N ARG A 3 1.74 17.60 6.92
CA ARG A 3 0.42 18.09 7.35
C ARG A 3 0.72 19.33 8.19
N LEU A 4 0.07 20.44 7.89
CA LEU A 4 0.21 21.68 8.65
C LEU A 4 -1.01 21.80 9.57
N PRO A 5 -0.89 21.44 10.86
CA PRO A 5 -1.88 21.82 11.85
C PRO A 5 -2.09 23.33 11.85
N ARG A 6 -3.26 23.79 12.34
CA ARG A 6 -3.58 25.22 12.46
C ARG A 6 -2.48 26.03 13.18
N GLY A 7 -1.87 25.45 14.22
CA GLY A 7 -0.76 26.09 14.95
C GLY A 7 0.58 26.14 14.21
N CYS A 8 0.71 25.44 13.09
CA CYS A 8 1.94 25.35 12.31
C CYS A 8 1.94 26.25 11.07
N HIS A 9 0.93 27.10 10.85
CA HIS A 9 0.93 28.12 9.79
C HIS A 9 1.88 29.29 10.12
N THR A 10 3.13 28.97 10.42
CA THR A 10 4.21 29.93 10.69
C THR A 10 5.09 30.09 9.45
N ALA A 11 5.85 31.19 9.39
CA ALA A 11 6.76 31.50 8.29
C ALA A 11 7.62 30.31 7.84
N THR A 12 8.31 29.68 8.80
CA THR A 12 9.22 28.55 8.55
C THR A 12 8.54 27.38 7.84
N HIS A 13 7.29 27.08 8.21
CA HIS A 13 6.58 25.96 7.60
C HIS A 13 5.96 26.32 6.25
N LEU A 14 5.50 27.57 6.07
CA LEU A 14 4.90 28.02 4.81
C LEU A 14 5.95 28.13 3.70
N VAL A 15 7.19 28.52 4.02
CA VAL A 15 8.31 28.51 3.06
C VAL A 15 8.65 27.08 2.59
N ALA A 16 8.33 26.04 3.38
CA ALA A 16 8.48 24.66 2.94
C ALA A 16 7.42 24.23 1.89
N LEU A 17 6.34 25.00 1.73
CA LEU A 17 5.31 24.75 0.71
C LEU A 17 5.59 25.49 -0.60
N ALA A 18 6.07 26.73 -0.51
CA ALA A 18 6.36 27.57 -1.66
C ALA A 18 7.54 28.50 -1.35
N PRO A 19 8.35 28.89 -2.35
CA PRO A 19 9.51 29.75 -2.14
C PRO A 19 9.11 31.13 -1.62
N LEU A 20 10.05 31.87 -1.03
CA LEU A 20 9.76 33.15 -0.37
C LEU A 20 9.15 34.17 -1.33
N GLU A 21 9.66 34.20 -2.56
CA GLU A 21 9.24 35.10 -3.64
C GLU A 21 7.76 34.91 -3.99
N TYR A 22 7.28 33.65 -3.93
CA TYR A 22 5.86 33.35 -4.09
C TYR A 22 5.04 34.07 -3.01
N TRP A 23 5.41 33.90 -1.75
CA TRP A 23 4.67 34.51 -0.64
C TRP A 23 4.75 36.04 -0.63
N GLU A 24 5.91 36.62 -0.98
CA GLU A 24 6.09 38.06 -1.06
C GLU A 24 5.22 38.68 -2.17
N SER A 25 5.04 37.98 -3.29
CA SER A 25 4.20 38.46 -4.38
C SER A 25 2.71 38.56 -4.01
N PHE A 26 2.19 37.63 -3.20
CA PHE A 26 0.77 37.58 -2.81
C PHE A 26 0.47 38.30 -1.49
N TYR A 27 1.44 38.34 -0.57
CA TYR A 27 1.25 38.89 0.77
C TYR A 27 2.39 39.86 1.15
N PRO A 28 2.58 40.97 0.41
CA PRO A 28 3.66 41.91 0.68
C PRO A 28 3.44 42.66 2.01
N SER A 29 4.55 43.00 2.66
CA SER A 29 4.61 43.92 3.81
C SER A 29 5.80 44.87 3.65
N ARG A 30 5.96 45.83 4.57
CA ARG A 30 7.11 46.76 4.57
C ARG A 30 8.46 46.04 4.76
N THR A 31 8.47 44.85 5.36
CA THR A 31 9.68 44.09 5.70
C THR A 31 9.51 42.61 5.31
N GLY A 32 9.26 42.34 4.02
CA GLY A 32 9.07 40.98 3.49
C GLY A 32 7.61 40.53 3.51
N VAL A 33 7.34 39.28 3.87
CA VAL A 33 5.99 38.68 3.82
C VAL A 33 5.12 39.02 5.03
N ASN A 34 3.86 39.35 4.79
CA ASN A 34 2.81 39.39 5.81
C ASN A 34 2.29 37.98 6.14
N TRP A 35 3.02 37.24 6.98
CA TRP A 35 2.68 35.87 7.37
C TRP A 35 1.30 35.71 8.04
N PRO A 36 0.83 36.61 8.92
CA PRO A 36 -0.53 36.55 9.44
C PRO A 36 -1.61 36.62 8.36
N ALA A 37 -1.41 37.45 7.33
CA ALA A 37 -2.34 37.53 6.20
C ALA A 37 -2.33 36.24 5.38
N ALA A 38 -1.15 35.69 5.07
CA ALA A 38 -1.02 34.41 4.39
C ALA A 38 -1.69 33.26 5.16
N ALA A 39 -1.47 33.19 6.48
CA ALA A 39 -2.10 32.18 7.34
C ALA A 39 -3.63 32.35 7.37
N SER A 40 -4.13 33.59 7.48
CA SER A 40 -5.55 33.89 7.46
C SER A 40 -6.21 33.46 6.14
N ASP A 41 -5.57 33.73 5.01
CA ASP A 41 -6.10 33.34 3.70
C ASP A 41 -6.09 31.82 3.51
N LEU A 42 -5.02 31.13 3.94
CA LEU A 42 -4.98 29.67 3.94
C LEU A 42 -6.05 29.06 4.84
N HIS A 43 -6.34 29.65 6.01
CA HIS A 43 -7.43 29.19 6.87
C HIS A 43 -8.80 29.37 6.21
N LYS A 44 -9.06 30.51 5.56
CA LYS A 44 -10.29 30.76 4.82
C LYS A 44 -10.46 29.79 3.65
N SER A 45 -9.41 29.60 2.87
CA SER A 45 -9.38 28.65 1.75
C SER A 45 -9.60 27.21 2.23
N SER A 46 -8.95 26.82 3.32
CA SER A 46 -9.14 25.51 3.94
C SER A 46 -10.58 25.31 4.42
N ALA A 47 -11.18 26.32 5.06
CA ALA A 47 -12.57 26.27 5.51
C ALA A 47 -13.56 26.16 4.34
N ALA A 48 -13.31 26.85 3.23
CA ALA A 48 -14.14 26.79 2.02
C ALA A 48 -14.11 25.41 1.34
N MET A 49 -12.97 24.72 1.39
CA MET A 49 -12.82 23.36 0.86
C MET A 49 -13.49 22.28 1.73
N GLY A 50 -13.84 22.61 2.98
CA GLY A 50 -14.49 21.71 3.92
C GLY A 50 -13.52 20.83 4.71
N ILE A 51 -14.05 19.76 5.30
CA ILE A 51 -13.29 18.90 6.22
C ILE A 51 -12.30 18.04 5.45
N PHE A 52 -11.02 18.11 5.85
CA PHE A 52 -10.01 17.15 5.43
C PHE A 52 -10.28 15.78 6.07
N ALA A 53 -10.90 14.90 5.30
CA ALA A 53 -11.29 13.56 5.68
C ALA A 53 -10.13 12.56 5.47
N VAL A 54 -9.49 12.14 6.55
CA VAL A 54 -8.36 11.18 6.52
C VAL A 54 -8.77 9.85 5.89
N GLU A 55 -10.02 9.44 6.08
CA GLU A 55 -10.63 8.23 5.51
C GLU A 55 -10.71 8.23 3.98
N ARG A 56 -10.58 9.42 3.36
CA ARG A 56 -10.56 9.58 1.90
C ARG A 56 -9.16 9.48 1.31
N ILE A 57 -8.13 9.36 2.14
CA ILE A 57 -6.74 9.20 1.68
C ILE A 57 -6.59 7.85 0.99
N ARG A 58 -5.96 7.88 -0.18
CA ARG A 58 -5.52 6.71 -0.92
C ARG A 58 -4.00 6.79 -1.06
N GLY A 59 -3.31 5.80 -0.48
CA GLY A 59 -1.87 5.67 -0.60
C GLY A 59 -1.45 5.06 -1.93
N ARG A 60 -0.21 4.60 -2.01
CA ARG A 60 0.37 3.99 -3.21
C ARG A 60 -0.35 2.68 -3.56
N GLY A 61 -0.36 2.31 -4.82
CA GLY A 61 -1.05 1.12 -5.34
C GLY A 61 -2.23 1.45 -6.24
N ALA A 62 -2.94 0.41 -6.69
CA ALA A 62 -4.05 0.54 -7.63
C ALA A 62 -5.38 0.78 -6.94
N TRP A 63 -6.22 1.61 -7.55
CA TRP A 63 -7.49 2.05 -7.01
C TRP A 63 -8.57 2.12 -8.08
N TRP A 64 -9.81 1.81 -7.69
CA TRP A 64 -10.99 2.17 -8.47
C TRP A 64 -11.54 3.50 -7.98
N ASP A 65 -11.55 4.52 -8.84
CA ASP A 65 -11.97 5.89 -8.50
C ASP A 65 -12.96 6.43 -9.53
N GLU A 66 -14.17 6.76 -9.11
CA GLU A 66 -15.17 7.45 -9.96
C GLU A 66 -15.35 6.83 -11.37
N GLY A 67 -15.27 5.51 -11.47
CA GLY A 67 -15.45 4.78 -12.74
C GLY A 67 -14.17 4.55 -13.56
N ARG A 68 -13.00 4.98 -13.05
CA ARG A 68 -11.69 4.76 -13.68
C ARG A 68 -10.70 4.08 -12.74
N THR A 69 -9.67 3.48 -13.34
CA THR A 69 -8.52 2.96 -12.61
C THR A 69 -7.52 4.09 -12.35
N VAL A 70 -6.96 4.10 -11.14
CA VAL A 70 -5.91 5.04 -10.74
C VAL A 70 -4.80 4.25 -10.09
N LEU A 71 -3.60 4.28 -10.64
CA LEU A 71 -2.41 3.71 -10.03
C LEU A 71 -1.58 4.83 -9.42
N HIS A 72 -1.47 4.84 -8.09
CA HIS A 72 -0.70 5.83 -7.37
C HIS A 72 0.73 5.33 -7.12
N LEU A 73 1.71 6.01 -7.69
CA LEU A 73 3.14 5.67 -7.58
C LEU A 73 3.91 6.61 -6.63
N GLY A 74 3.19 7.30 -5.75
CA GLY A 74 3.75 8.21 -4.75
C GLY A 74 3.96 9.64 -5.26
N ASP A 75 4.68 9.83 -6.38
CA ASP A 75 4.95 11.15 -6.97
C ASP A 75 4.04 11.49 -8.17
N ARG A 76 3.36 10.48 -8.70
CA ARG A 76 2.42 10.60 -9.81
C ARG A 76 1.27 9.60 -9.70
N LEU A 77 0.24 9.86 -10.49
CA LEU A 77 -0.89 8.98 -10.74
C LEU A 77 -0.84 8.54 -12.20
N ILE A 78 -1.09 7.26 -12.46
CA ILE A 78 -1.33 6.75 -13.80
C ILE A 78 -2.83 6.50 -13.92
N THR A 79 -3.42 7.05 -14.99
CA THR A 79 -4.84 6.94 -15.33
C THR A 79 -4.98 6.49 -16.79
N PRO A 80 -6.18 6.09 -17.26
CA PRO A 80 -6.42 5.83 -18.68
C PRO A 80 -6.10 7.05 -19.57
N GLU A 81 -6.19 8.25 -19.00
CA GLU A 81 -5.87 9.51 -19.69
C GLU A 81 -4.36 9.81 -19.75
N GLY A 82 -3.53 9.00 -19.08
CA GLY A 82 -2.07 9.15 -19.00
C GLY A 82 -1.56 9.45 -17.60
N GLU A 83 -0.29 9.87 -17.54
CA GLU A 83 0.37 10.23 -16.29
C GLU A 83 -0.05 11.63 -15.79
N HIS A 84 -0.28 11.73 -14.48
CA HIS A 84 -0.66 12.95 -13.80
C HIS A 84 0.27 13.19 -12.60
N PRO A 85 1.10 14.25 -12.61
CA PRO A 85 1.95 14.60 -11.46
C PRO A 85 1.13 14.84 -10.20
N ILE A 86 1.57 14.35 -9.03
CA ILE A 86 0.84 14.50 -7.77
C ILE A 86 0.78 15.96 -7.29
N THR A 87 1.64 16.82 -7.84
CA THR A 87 1.72 18.25 -7.52
C THR A 87 0.68 19.10 -8.25
N LYS A 88 -0.06 18.51 -9.21
CA LYS A 88 -1.16 19.18 -9.90
C LYS A 88 -2.51 18.79 -9.27
N PRO A 89 -3.53 19.67 -9.31
CA PRO A 89 -4.86 19.33 -8.84
C PRO A 89 -5.43 18.12 -9.59
N PHE A 90 -5.81 17.08 -8.85
CA PHE A 90 -6.48 15.90 -9.39
C PHE A 90 -7.94 15.88 -8.93
N ARG A 91 -8.87 15.83 -9.89
CA ARG A 91 -10.31 15.81 -9.58
C ARG A 91 -10.72 14.40 -9.12
N SER A 92 -11.03 14.28 -7.84
CA SER A 92 -11.59 13.10 -7.20
C SER A 92 -12.17 13.47 -5.84
N ARG A 93 -13.15 12.70 -5.35
CA ARG A 93 -13.57 12.73 -3.95
C ARG A 93 -12.47 12.24 -2.99
N HIS A 94 -11.50 11.47 -3.49
CA HIS A 94 -10.40 10.91 -2.71
C HIS A 94 -9.17 11.81 -2.75
N ILE A 95 -8.32 11.68 -1.73
CA ILE A 95 -7.11 12.48 -1.57
C ILE A 95 -5.91 11.60 -1.88
N TYR A 96 -5.18 11.95 -2.93
CA TYR A 96 -3.90 11.33 -3.27
C TYR A 96 -2.77 12.21 -2.78
N GLN A 97 -1.79 11.61 -2.13
CA GLN A 97 -0.78 12.31 -1.36
C GLN A 97 0.60 12.08 -1.93
N ARG A 98 1.47 13.09 -1.91
CA ARG A 98 2.87 12.87 -2.29
C ARG A 98 3.54 11.94 -1.29
N LEU A 99 3.99 10.78 -1.78
CA LEU A 99 4.69 9.73 -1.04
C LEU A 99 6.01 9.36 -1.73
N LYS A 100 6.78 8.44 -1.15
CA LYS A 100 8.00 7.91 -1.76
C LYS A 100 7.66 7.31 -3.13
N ARG A 101 8.37 7.76 -4.17
CA ARG A 101 8.22 7.27 -5.54
C ARG A 101 8.35 5.75 -5.61
N LEU A 102 7.47 5.15 -6.39
CA LEU A 102 7.62 3.82 -6.96
C LEU A 102 7.91 3.98 -8.46
N GLU A 103 8.82 3.16 -8.95
CA GLU A 103 9.09 3.02 -10.38
C GLU A 103 7.84 2.48 -11.08
N GLY A 104 7.25 1.40 -10.55
CA GLY A 104 6.06 0.78 -11.14
C GLY A 104 6.34 0.21 -12.54
N PRO A 105 5.32 0.08 -13.41
CA PRO A 105 5.47 -0.54 -14.73
C PRO A 105 6.30 0.29 -15.75
N CYS A 106 6.86 1.45 -15.38
CA CYS A 106 7.89 2.17 -16.15
C CYS A 106 7.76 2.23 -17.69
N GLY A 107 6.58 2.57 -18.23
CA GLY A 107 6.39 2.75 -19.67
C GLY A 107 6.77 1.53 -20.53
N VAL A 108 6.87 0.35 -19.92
CA VAL A 108 7.22 -0.89 -20.64
C VAL A 108 6.02 -1.35 -21.45
N GLU A 109 6.30 -1.92 -22.62
CA GLU A 109 5.27 -2.55 -23.42
C GLU A 109 4.71 -3.78 -22.68
N PRO A 110 3.38 -3.96 -22.65
CA PRO A 110 2.78 -5.17 -22.11
C PRO A 110 3.33 -6.43 -22.79
N LEU A 111 3.57 -7.47 -22.01
CA LEU A 111 4.02 -8.76 -22.53
C LEU A 111 3.01 -9.32 -23.55
N THR A 112 3.54 -9.90 -24.63
CA THR A 112 2.76 -10.72 -25.55
C THR A 112 2.28 -12.01 -24.86
N VAL A 113 1.27 -12.66 -25.45
CA VAL A 113 0.77 -13.95 -24.94
C VAL A 113 1.88 -15.01 -24.90
N GLN A 114 2.77 -15.00 -25.89
CA GLN A 114 3.90 -15.92 -26.01
C GLN A 114 4.93 -15.69 -24.88
N GLU A 115 5.28 -14.44 -24.59
CA GLU A 115 6.18 -14.09 -23.49
C GLU A 115 5.56 -14.42 -22.13
N ALA A 116 4.28 -14.10 -21.93
CA ALA A 116 3.54 -14.49 -20.73
C ALA A 116 3.50 -16.02 -20.56
N GLY A 117 3.42 -16.78 -21.66
CA GLY A 117 3.49 -18.24 -21.67
C GLY A 117 4.80 -18.80 -21.11
N VAL A 118 5.92 -18.08 -21.25
CA VAL A 118 7.20 -18.47 -20.63
C VAL A 118 7.11 -18.40 -19.11
N ILE A 119 6.49 -17.35 -18.57
CA ILE A 119 6.29 -17.17 -17.12
C ILE A 119 5.37 -18.27 -16.57
N VAL A 120 4.28 -18.59 -17.29
CA VAL A 120 3.40 -19.73 -16.96
C VAL A 120 4.19 -21.04 -16.94
N GLY A 121 5.05 -21.24 -17.92
CA GLY A 121 5.92 -22.41 -18.00
C GLY A 121 6.88 -22.51 -16.81
N ILE A 122 7.49 -21.40 -16.39
CA ILE A 122 8.37 -21.34 -15.22
C ILE A 122 7.59 -21.66 -13.94
N ALA A 123 6.42 -21.03 -13.74
CA ALA A 123 5.58 -21.21 -12.56
C ALA A 123 5.21 -22.68 -12.34
N ASN A 124 4.88 -23.39 -13.42
CA ASN A 124 4.46 -24.79 -13.37
C ASN A 124 5.62 -25.81 -13.38
N ARG A 125 6.88 -25.36 -13.51
CA ARG A 125 8.08 -26.22 -13.47
C ARG A 125 8.63 -26.45 -12.06
N PHE A 126 8.23 -25.65 -11.08
CA PHE A 126 8.58 -25.95 -9.69
C PHE A 126 8.00 -27.30 -9.25
N ARG A 127 8.62 -27.93 -8.26
CA ARG A 127 8.17 -29.22 -7.73
C ARG A 127 6.99 -29.03 -6.79
N TRP A 128 5.81 -28.95 -7.39
CA TRP A 128 4.55 -28.85 -6.65
C TRP A 128 4.05 -30.23 -6.23
N GLU A 129 3.51 -30.33 -5.02
CA GLU A 129 2.73 -31.51 -4.60
C GLU A 129 1.41 -31.58 -5.39
N VAL A 130 0.76 -30.43 -5.56
CA VAL A 130 -0.43 -30.27 -6.39
C VAL A 130 -0.05 -29.46 -7.64
N PRO A 131 -0.06 -30.02 -8.85
CA PRO A 131 0.39 -29.31 -10.06
C PRO A 131 -0.28 -27.95 -10.31
N ALA A 132 -1.55 -27.79 -9.89
CA ALA A 132 -2.28 -26.52 -10.01
C ALA A 132 -1.69 -25.37 -9.17
N SER A 133 -0.87 -25.65 -8.15
CA SER A 133 -0.28 -24.64 -7.25
C SER A 133 0.58 -23.62 -7.99
N GLY A 134 1.29 -24.01 -9.05
CA GLY A 134 2.08 -23.08 -9.87
C GLY A 134 1.20 -22.04 -10.56
N THR A 135 0.05 -22.46 -11.05
CA THR A 135 -0.94 -21.58 -11.69
C THR A 135 -1.62 -20.67 -10.66
N LEU A 136 -1.92 -21.17 -9.46
CA LEU A 136 -2.46 -20.35 -8.36
C LEU A 136 -1.48 -19.28 -7.90
N LEU A 137 -0.19 -19.61 -7.77
CA LEU A 137 0.86 -18.65 -7.44
C LEU A 137 0.93 -17.55 -8.51
N LEU A 138 0.94 -17.93 -9.79
CA LEU A 138 0.98 -16.96 -10.88
C LEU A 138 -0.28 -16.06 -10.88
N GLY A 139 -1.46 -16.64 -10.68
CA GLY A 139 -2.70 -15.87 -10.54
C GLY A 139 -2.63 -14.86 -9.39
N TRP A 140 -2.06 -15.25 -8.25
CA TRP A 140 -1.82 -14.33 -7.14
C TRP A 140 -0.84 -13.22 -7.53
N VAL A 141 0.27 -13.53 -8.21
CA VAL A 141 1.27 -12.54 -8.66
C VAL A 141 0.67 -11.52 -9.63
N VAL A 142 -0.21 -11.93 -10.53
CA VAL A 142 -0.90 -11.01 -11.47
C VAL A 142 -1.87 -10.09 -10.75
N LEU A 143 -2.59 -10.60 -9.75
CA LEU A 143 -3.59 -9.85 -8.98
C LEU A 143 -2.97 -8.93 -7.93
N ALA A 144 -1.85 -9.34 -7.34
CA ALA A 144 -1.22 -8.69 -6.20
C ALA A 144 -0.95 -7.17 -6.42
N PRO A 145 -0.31 -6.74 -7.52
CA PRO A 145 -0.06 -5.31 -7.79
C PRO A 145 -1.32 -4.45 -7.86
N ILE A 146 -2.47 -5.05 -8.19
CA ILE A 146 -3.76 -4.35 -8.31
C ILE A 146 -4.71 -4.58 -7.13
N CYS A 147 -4.21 -5.16 -6.02
CA CYS A 147 -5.04 -5.61 -4.91
C CYS A 147 -5.98 -4.54 -4.33
N GLY A 148 -5.59 -3.26 -4.35
CA GLY A 148 -6.43 -2.14 -3.89
C GLY A 148 -7.69 -1.89 -4.71
N ALA A 149 -7.69 -2.27 -5.99
CA ALA A 149 -8.83 -2.14 -6.89
C ALA A 149 -9.75 -3.38 -6.85
N LEU A 150 -9.30 -4.48 -6.24
CA LEU A 150 -10.08 -5.72 -6.16
C LEU A 150 -11.16 -5.64 -5.07
N ARG A 151 -12.32 -6.24 -5.36
CA ARG A 151 -13.38 -6.44 -4.35
C ARG A 151 -13.01 -7.53 -3.34
N TRP A 152 -12.34 -8.56 -3.83
CA TRP A 152 -11.83 -9.68 -3.04
C TRP A 152 -10.33 -9.85 -3.28
N ARG A 153 -9.56 -9.91 -2.20
CA ARG A 153 -8.10 -10.03 -2.19
C ARG A 153 -7.72 -11.40 -1.63
N PRO A 154 -7.49 -12.41 -2.48
CA PRO A 154 -7.06 -13.72 -2.02
C PRO A 154 -5.67 -13.64 -1.38
N HIS A 155 -5.41 -14.52 -0.43
CA HIS A 155 -4.08 -14.69 0.16
C HIS A 155 -3.52 -16.04 -0.25
N LEU A 156 -2.20 -16.20 -0.16
CA LEU A 156 -1.53 -17.44 -0.49
C LEU A 156 -0.60 -17.84 0.64
N TRP A 157 -0.60 -19.11 1.00
CA TRP A 157 0.36 -19.67 1.95
C TRP A 157 1.22 -20.74 1.27
N LEU A 158 2.48 -20.41 1.02
CA LEU A 158 3.47 -21.31 0.47
C LEU A 158 4.11 -22.14 1.59
N THR A 159 3.83 -23.44 1.62
CA THR A 159 4.51 -24.37 2.52
C THR A 159 5.45 -25.29 1.77
N ALA A 160 6.63 -25.52 2.35
CA ALA A 160 7.52 -26.58 1.92
C ALA A 160 8.59 -26.85 3.00
N GLY A 161 9.25 -28.00 2.95
CA GLY A 161 10.31 -28.35 3.90
C GLY A 161 11.52 -27.40 3.88
N ALA A 162 12.43 -27.56 4.85
CA ALA A 162 13.73 -26.89 4.81
C ALA A 162 14.53 -27.35 3.58
N GLY A 163 15.24 -26.43 2.92
CA GLY A 163 16.06 -26.75 1.74
C GLY A 163 15.28 -27.02 0.44
N SER A 164 13.95 -26.86 0.42
CA SER A 164 13.12 -27.13 -0.77
C SER A 164 13.08 -26.00 -1.81
N GLY A 165 13.73 -24.87 -1.54
CA GLY A 165 13.78 -23.72 -2.46
C GLY A 165 12.66 -22.69 -2.31
N LYS A 166 11.96 -22.61 -1.17
CA LYS A 166 10.92 -21.57 -0.92
C LYS A 166 11.42 -20.15 -1.19
N SER A 167 12.54 -19.77 -0.59
CA SER A 167 13.13 -18.45 -0.78
C SER A 167 13.55 -18.23 -2.24
N GLN A 168 13.90 -19.28 -3.00
CA GLN A 168 14.14 -19.14 -4.44
C GLN A 168 12.88 -18.80 -5.22
N ILE A 169 11.73 -19.38 -4.85
CA ILE A 169 10.44 -19.00 -5.46
C ILE A 169 10.11 -17.54 -5.13
N LEU A 170 10.31 -17.11 -3.87
CA LEU A 170 10.05 -15.73 -3.49
C LEU A 170 11.01 -14.75 -4.18
N ASP A 171 12.31 -14.99 -4.12
CA ASP A 171 13.34 -14.04 -4.58
C ASP A 171 13.51 -14.01 -6.09
N ARG A 172 13.37 -15.17 -6.77
CA ARG A 172 13.67 -15.28 -8.21
C ARG A 172 12.44 -15.34 -9.09
N PHE A 173 11.27 -15.60 -8.53
CA PHE A 173 10.03 -15.66 -9.29
C PHE A 173 9.05 -14.58 -8.86
N VAL A 174 8.69 -14.52 -7.57
CA VAL A 174 7.69 -13.54 -7.10
C VAL A 174 8.24 -12.12 -7.10
N ALA A 175 9.39 -11.87 -6.47
CA ALA A 175 9.95 -10.53 -6.30
C ALA A 175 10.22 -9.80 -7.64
N PRO A 176 10.79 -10.44 -8.69
CA PRO A 176 10.98 -9.78 -9.97
C PRO A 176 9.67 -9.42 -10.67
N LEU A 177 8.62 -10.23 -10.50
CA LEU A 177 7.31 -9.98 -11.10
C LEU A 177 6.51 -8.89 -10.38
N LEU A 178 6.72 -8.72 -9.07
CA LEU A 178 6.10 -7.64 -8.30
C LEU A 178 6.90 -6.33 -8.37
N GLY A 179 8.21 -6.40 -8.60
CA GLY A 179 9.10 -5.24 -8.56
C GLY A 179 8.99 -4.50 -7.22
N ASP A 180 8.97 -3.17 -7.29
CA ASP A 180 8.86 -2.30 -6.12
C ASP A 180 7.40 -2.06 -5.66
N LEU A 181 6.43 -2.73 -6.27
CA LEU A 181 5.01 -2.66 -5.89
C LEU A 181 4.68 -3.54 -4.69
N SER A 182 5.65 -4.21 -4.04
CA SER A 182 5.40 -5.10 -2.90
C SER A 182 6.14 -4.68 -1.63
N LEU A 183 5.53 -4.96 -0.48
CA LEU A 183 6.17 -4.88 0.82
C LEU A 183 6.70 -6.28 1.19
N VAL A 184 8.01 -6.45 1.14
CA VAL A 184 8.66 -7.68 1.58
C VAL A 184 9.03 -7.57 3.05
N VAL A 185 8.67 -8.57 3.85
CA VAL A 185 8.97 -8.68 5.27
C VAL A 185 9.46 -10.07 5.63
N VAL A 186 10.20 -10.17 6.74
CA VAL A 186 10.78 -11.44 7.22
C VAL A 186 10.76 -11.50 8.75
N GLY A 187 10.87 -12.71 9.30
CA GLY A 187 11.17 -12.96 10.71
C GLY A 187 10.12 -12.42 11.70
N ALA A 188 10.59 -11.73 12.75
CA ALA A 188 9.78 -11.27 13.87
C ALA A 188 8.85 -10.05 13.58
N THR A 189 8.46 -9.87 12.32
CA THR A 189 7.54 -8.79 11.91
C THR A 189 6.21 -8.91 12.64
N THR A 190 5.71 -7.78 13.19
CA THR A 190 4.46 -7.72 13.95
C THR A 190 3.32 -7.15 13.12
N GLU A 191 2.06 -7.47 13.49
CA GLU A 191 0.86 -6.84 12.93
C GLU A 191 0.95 -5.30 12.98
N ALA A 192 1.40 -4.77 14.12
CA ALA A 192 1.45 -3.33 14.33
C ALA A 192 2.46 -2.66 13.39
N GLY A 193 3.62 -3.30 13.17
CA GLY A 193 4.61 -2.86 12.20
C GLY A 193 4.06 -2.88 10.78
N LEU A 194 3.41 -3.98 10.37
CA LEU A 194 2.77 -4.07 9.05
C LEU A 194 1.73 -2.97 8.84
N ARG A 195 0.83 -2.78 9.80
CA ARG A 195 -0.23 -1.78 9.72
C ARG A 195 0.30 -0.36 9.66
N GLN A 196 1.37 -0.04 10.40
CA GLN A 196 2.00 1.27 10.37
C GLN A 196 2.76 1.53 9.06
N THR A 197 3.44 0.51 8.53
CA THR A 197 4.19 0.61 7.27
C THR A 197 3.26 0.72 6.06
N ILE A 198 2.21 -0.11 6.01
CA ILE A 198 1.21 -0.08 4.92
C ILE A 198 0.39 1.21 5.03
N CYS A 199 -0.07 1.56 6.23
CA CYS A 199 -0.90 2.74 6.49
C CYS A 199 -2.17 2.80 5.61
N CYS A 200 -2.10 3.51 4.48
CA CYS A 200 -3.16 3.68 3.49
C CYS A 200 -2.76 3.18 2.09
N ASP A 201 -1.56 2.60 1.96
CA ASP A 201 -1.10 1.98 0.72
C ASP A 201 -1.89 0.69 0.46
N ALA A 202 -2.11 0.40 -0.81
CA ALA A 202 -2.73 -0.82 -1.30
C ALA A 202 -1.70 -1.63 -2.10
N VAL A 203 -0.71 -2.14 -1.38
CA VAL A 203 0.39 -2.95 -1.92
C VAL A 203 0.33 -4.38 -1.36
N PRO A 204 0.67 -5.40 -2.14
CA PRO A 204 0.83 -6.76 -1.66
C PRO A 204 1.96 -6.87 -0.63
N VAL A 205 1.81 -7.84 0.26
CA VAL A 205 2.78 -8.18 1.30
C VAL A 205 3.33 -9.57 1.02
N VAL A 206 4.66 -9.68 0.91
CA VAL A 206 5.36 -10.97 0.83
C VAL A 206 6.07 -11.17 2.16
N PHE A 207 5.69 -12.23 2.88
CA PHE A 207 6.21 -12.55 4.21
C PHE A 207 6.95 -13.89 4.14
N ASP A 208 8.28 -13.86 4.18
CA ASP A 208 9.10 -15.07 4.34
C ASP A 208 9.36 -15.38 5.82
N GLU A 209 9.53 -16.66 6.14
CA GLU A 209 9.69 -17.15 7.52
C GLU A 209 8.50 -16.81 8.44
N ALA A 210 7.28 -16.99 7.93
CA ALA A 210 6.02 -16.84 8.68
C ALA A 210 5.79 -18.03 9.66
N GLU A 211 6.80 -18.37 10.45
CA GLU A 211 6.81 -19.50 11.37
C GLU A 211 6.01 -19.23 12.65
N SER A 212 5.48 -20.29 13.25
CA SER A 212 4.70 -20.22 14.49
C SER A 212 5.13 -21.27 15.52
N ASN A 213 6.44 -21.40 15.71
CA ASN A 213 7.05 -22.45 16.53
C ASN A 213 6.81 -22.22 18.03
N GLU A 214 7.07 -20.99 18.50
CA GLU A 214 6.91 -20.65 19.91
C GLU A 214 5.54 -20.02 20.22
N LYS A 215 5.16 -20.01 21.49
CA LYS A 215 3.89 -19.41 21.94
C LYS A 215 3.80 -17.92 21.56
N GLY A 216 4.91 -17.18 21.64
CA GLY A 216 4.98 -15.78 21.21
C GLY A 216 4.76 -15.61 19.71
N ASP A 217 5.40 -16.48 18.89
CA ASP A 217 5.23 -16.48 17.44
C ASP A 217 3.80 -16.81 17.04
N GLN A 218 3.18 -17.78 17.70
CA GLN A 218 1.79 -18.14 17.45
C GLN A 218 0.85 -16.96 17.68
N GLN A 219 1.01 -16.22 18.78
CA GLN A 219 0.19 -15.03 19.05
C GLN A 219 0.42 -13.94 18.00
N ARG A 220 1.68 -13.70 17.61
CA ARG A 220 2.05 -12.75 16.56
C ARG A 220 1.41 -13.11 15.23
N MET A 221 1.52 -14.37 14.81
CA MET A 221 0.93 -14.86 13.55
C MET A 221 -0.59 -14.82 13.57
N GLN A 222 -1.25 -15.09 14.70
CA GLN A 222 -2.70 -14.93 14.81
C GLN A 222 -3.15 -13.47 14.66
N ALA A 223 -2.36 -12.51 15.15
CA ALA A 223 -2.64 -11.08 14.94
C ALA A 223 -2.48 -10.70 13.46
N ILE A 224 -1.45 -11.21 12.78
CA ILE A 224 -1.22 -10.98 11.35
C ILE A 224 -2.31 -11.62 10.49
N LEU A 225 -2.72 -12.85 10.81
CA LEU A 225 -3.84 -13.53 10.15
C LEU A 225 -5.14 -12.75 10.31
N SER A 226 -5.38 -12.18 11.50
CA SER A 226 -6.54 -11.32 11.73
C SER A 226 -6.50 -10.04 10.89
N LEU A 227 -5.31 -9.44 10.71
CA LEU A 227 -5.10 -8.32 9.81
C LEU A 227 -5.39 -8.70 8.34
N ALA A 228 -4.84 -9.84 7.89
CA ALA A 228 -5.06 -10.35 6.54
C ALA A 228 -6.57 -10.62 6.29
N ARG A 229 -7.27 -11.21 7.27
CA ARG A 229 -8.71 -11.48 7.19
C ARG A 229 -9.55 -10.23 6.94
N VAL A 230 -9.20 -9.12 7.62
CA VAL A 230 -9.86 -7.82 7.39
C VAL A 230 -9.49 -7.27 6.02
N ALA A 231 -8.24 -7.45 5.59
CA ALA A 231 -7.77 -7.01 4.29
C ALA A 231 -8.44 -7.73 3.11
N SER A 232 -8.85 -9.00 3.24
CA SER A 232 -9.37 -9.80 2.09
C SER A 232 -10.64 -9.23 1.44
N SER A 233 -11.48 -8.52 2.19
CA SER A 233 -12.78 -8.02 1.69
C SER A 233 -12.79 -6.51 1.48
N GLU A 234 -13.57 -6.02 0.51
CA GLU A 234 -13.89 -4.60 0.33
C GLU A 234 -14.84 -4.06 1.42
N SER A 235 -14.73 -4.52 2.66
CA SER A 235 -15.50 -3.91 3.73
C SER A 235 -15.03 -2.46 3.96
N SER A 236 -15.96 -1.58 4.30
CA SER A 236 -15.67 -0.24 4.82
C SER A 236 -15.16 -0.27 6.27
N ALA A 237 -14.80 -1.45 6.79
CA ALA A 237 -14.31 -1.61 8.14
C ALA A 237 -12.96 -0.90 8.28
N GLU A 238 -12.91 0.05 9.20
CA GLU A 238 -11.69 0.75 9.57
C GLU A 238 -11.13 0.15 10.86
N MET A 239 -9.83 -0.09 10.90
CA MET A 239 -9.15 -0.41 12.15
C MET A 239 -8.82 0.89 12.86
N LEU A 240 -9.42 1.08 14.04
CA LEU A 240 -9.18 2.22 14.92
C LEU A 240 -8.21 1.83 16.01
N LYS A 241 -7.15 2.63 16.21
CA LYS A 241 -6.25 2.48 17.36
C LYS A 241 -5.98 3.84 17.98
N GLY A 242 -6.23 3.97 19.28
CA GLY A 242 -5.84 5.14 20.05
C GLY A 242 -4.33 5.17 20.25
N SER A 243 -3.72 6.35 20.13
CA SER A 243 -2.36 6.60 20.58
C SER A 243 -2.36 7.11 22.03
N PRO A 244 -1.23 6.97 22.76
CA PRO A 244 -1.04 7.64 24.05
C PRO A 244 -1.16 9.17 23.98
N SER A 245 -0.99 9.77 22.79
CA SER A 245 -1.17 11.21 22.55
C SER A 245 -2.65 11.64 22.43
N GLY A 246 -3.61 10.71 22.51
CA GLY A 246 -5.03 10.99 22.35
C GLY A 246 -5.53 11.04 20.90
N ASP A 247 -4.62 10.83 19.93
CA ASP A 247 -4.97 10.78 18.51
C ASP A 247 -5.45 9.37 18.12
N VAL A 248 -6.60 9.30 17.44
CA VAL A 248 -7.07 8.06 16.85
C VAL A 248 -6.44 7.89 15.48
N SER A 249 -5.55 6.91 15.34
CA SER A 249 -5.01 6.52 14.05
C SER A 249 -5.96 5.53 13.38
N ARG A 250 -6.39 5.87 12.17
CA ARG A 250 -7.26 5.03 11.34
C ARG A 250 -6.41 4.35 10.27
N TYR A 251 -6.59 3.05 10.13
CA TYR A 251 -5.85 2.24 9.15
C TYR A 251 -6.82 1.48 8.28
N ARG A 252 -6.51 1.44 6.98
CA ARG A 252 -7.27 0.68 6.00
C ARG A 252 -6.32 -0.17 5.18
N VAL A 253 -6.08 -1.38 5.65
CA VAL A 253 -5.18 -2.33 4.98
C VAL A 253 -5.92 -2.98 3.81
N ARG A 254 -5.44 -2.71 2.60
CA ARG A 254 -5.94 -3.27 1.34
C ARG A 254 -4.80 -3.99 0.63
N SER A 255 -4.40 -5.11 1.21
CA SER A 255 -3.24 -5.88 0.77
C SER A 255 -3.60 -7.33 0.52
N MET A 256 -2.95 -7.95 -0.46
CA MET A 256 -2.88 -9.40 -0.59
C MET A 256 -1.63 -9.90 0.12
N PHE A 257 -1.75 -10.96 0.93
CA PHE A 257 -0.62 -11.55 1.64
C PHE A 257 -0.18 -12.84 0.95
N LEU A 258 1.13 -12.97 0.73
CA LEU A 258 1.83 -14.21 0.43
C LEU A 258 2.69 -14.55 1.63
N MET A 259 2.42 -15.66 2.31
CA MET A 259 3.18 -16.12 3.47
C MET A 259 3.95 -17.38 3.11
N SER A 260 5.19 -17.51 3.59
CA SER A 260 6.04 -18.68 3.38
C SER A 260 6.54 -19.23 4.70
N SER A 261 6.41 -20.53 4.92
CA SER A 261 6.90 -21.21 6.12
C SER A 261 7.06 -22.73 5.90
N ILE A 262 7.64 -23.44 6.87
CA ILE A 262 7.67 -24.90 6.90
C ILE A 262 6.28 -25.45 7.24
N ALA A 263 5.62 -24.88 8.25
CA ALA A 263 4.29 -25.28 8.69
C ALA A 263 3.31 -24.09 8.68
N THR A 264 2.04 -24.34 8.33
CA THR A 264 1.03 -23.28 8.34
C THR A 264 0.62 -22.89 9.76
N ALA A 265 0.31 -21.61 9.97
CA ALA A 265 -0.33 -21.13 11.19
C ALA A 265 -1.88 -21.09 11.09
N LEU A 266 -2.45 -21.64 10.00
CA LEU A 266 -3.87 -21.59 9.66
C LEU A 266 -4.70 -22.56 10.50
N LYS A 267 -5.08 -22.12 11.71
CA LYS A 267 -5.91 -22.92 12.63
C LYS A 267 -7.41 -22.72 12.44
N GLN A 268 -7.85 -21.50 12.11
CA GLN A 268 -9.28 -21.16 12.07
C GLN A 268 -9.88 -21.38 10.67
N GLY A 269 -11.11 -21.90 10.59
CA GLY A 269 -11.80 -22.11 9.32
C GLY A 269 -11.99 -20.82 8.50
N ALA A 270 -12.13 -19.68 9.18
CA ALA A 270 -12.21 -18.37 8.54
C ALA A 270 -10.91 -17.97 7.83
N ASP A 271 -9.75 -18.45 8.29
CA ASP A 271 -8.47 -18.18 7.64
C ASP A 271 -8.27 -19.12 6.46
N LYS A 272 -8.62 -20.39 6.62
CA LYS A 272 -8.54 -21.41 5.57
C LYS A 272 -9.38 -21.06 4.33
N SER A 273 -10.49 -20.33 4.48
CA SER A 273 -11.31 -19.92 3.33
C SER A 273 -10.78 -18.69 2.56
N ARG A 274 -9.72 -18.05 3.07
CA ARG A 274 -9.12 -16.83 2.48
C ARG A 274 -7.71 -17.05 1.93
N PHE A 275 -7.03 -18.08 2.41
CA PHE A 275 -5.73 -18.51 1.94
C PHE A 275 -5.87 -19.73 1.03
N ALA A 276 -5.26 -19.65 -0.15
CA ALA A 276 -5.00 -20.81 -1.00
C ALA A 276 -3.67 -21.47 -0.62
#